data_AF-A0A5P2QTS4-F1
#
_entry.id   AF-A0A5P2QTS4-F1
#
_cell.length_a   1.000
_cell.length_b   1.000
_cell.length_c   1.000
_cell.angle_alpha   90.00
_cell.angle_beta   90.00
_cell.angle_gamma   90.00
#
_symmetry.space_group_name_H-M   'P 1'
#
loop_
_entity.id
_entity.type
_entity.pdbx_description
1 polymer ?
#
loop_
_entity_poly.entity_id
_entity_poly.type
_entity_poly.pdbx_seq_one_letter_code
_entity_poly.pdbx_strand_id
1 'polypeptide(L)'
;MHWFTADPHYSHRNIIRFCVRPFPDVATMNAHLLAECRARVGPDDDLWILGDFTAGRSTDTQRREVRGIFHALPGRRHLIRGNHDEDWVCDLPWDSVAETADIVVDKRRLFLCHYPMITWPGARHQGLQLFGHVHQNWQGSRNSANVGVDAWNFRPVTLPEIKRRAAKLPVNPLWDQVEPGRASPNVLCAGCGRILDPALVSGHAVVRNGRIVVAATGETIVTLREPMRRWLPEGRRVCPECIGGYLSVSEVTLPAGFSFDEMRNQAVPKGK
;
A
#
# COMPACT_ATOMS: atom_id res chain seq x y z
N MET A 1 14.03 -1.70 5.91
CA MET A 1 13.06 -1.31 4.85
C MET A 1 11.90 -2.30 4.89
N HIS A 2 10.71 -1.94 4.38
CA HIS A 2 9.57 -2.87 4.35
C HIS A 2 9.35 -3.43 2.94
N TRP A 3 9.23 -4.75 2.86
CA TRP A 3 8.91 -5.53 1.67
C TRP A 3 7.63 -6.32 1.89
N PHE A 4 6.84 -6.47 0.83
CA PHE A 4 5.54 -7.13 0.86
C PHE A 4 5.47 -8.19 -0.23
N THR A 5 4.87 -9.34 0.09
CA THR A 5 4.53 -10.39 -0.86
C THR A 5 3.30 -11.16 -0.35
N ALA A 6 2.66 -11.97 -1.18
CA ALA A 6 1.58 -12.88 -0.77
C ALA A 6 1.56 -14.13 -1.64
N ASP A 7 0.91 -15.18 -1.16
CA ASP A 7 0.61 -16.40 -1.91
C ASP A 7 1.85 -17.12 -2.50
N PRO A 8 3.03 -17.19 -1.83
CA PRO A 8 4.18 -17.86 -2.41
C PRO A 8 3.90 -19.35 -2.65
N HIS A 9 3.05 -19.98 -1.82
CA HIS A 9 2.68 -21.39 -1.95
C HIS A 9 3.90 -22.31 -2.13
N TYR A 10 4.91 -22.14 -1.27
CA TYR A 10 6.07 -23.01 -1.27
C TYR A 10 5.64 -24.48 -1.11
N SER A 11 6.31 -25.38 -1.82
CA SER A 11 6.02 -26.82 -1.79
C SER A 11 4.61 -27.23 -2.28
N HIS A 12 3.87 -26.35 -2.97
CA HIS A 12 2.52 -26.65 -3.46
C HIS A 12 2.52 -26.96 -4.97
N ARG A 13 2.53 -28.24 -5.37
CA ARG A 13 2.58 -28.62 -6.80
C ARG A 13 1.41 -28.11 -7.64
N ASN A 14 0.20 -28.12 -7.10
CA ASN A 14 -0.97 -27.81 -7.90
C ASN A 14 -1.09 -26.31 -8.22
N ILE A 15 -0.45 -25.42 -7.45
CA ILE A 15 -0.50 -23.97 -7.71
C ILE A 15 0.06 -23.60 -9.07
N ILE A 16 1.07 -24.35 -9.54
CA ILE A 16 1.69 -24.13 -10.85
C ILE A 16 0.63 -24.22 -11.94
N ARG A 17 -0.22 -25.25 -11.89
CA ARG A 17 -1.30 -25.43 -12.85
C ARG A 17 -2.45 -24.44 -12.60
N PHE A 18 -2.85 -24.24 -11.35
CA PHE A 18 -4.02 -23.42 -11.02
C PHE A 18 -3.83 -21.93 -11.35
N CYS A 19 -2.63 -21.41 -11.15
CA CYS A 19 -2.29 -20.01 -11.42
C CYS A 19 -1.46 -19.84 -12.70
N VAL A 20 -1.29 -20.92 -13.49
CA VAL A 20 -0.50 -20.93 -14.72
C VAL A 20 0.91 -20.36 -14.50
N ARG A 21 1.54 -20.72 -13.38
CA ARG A 21 2.90 -20.26 -13.07
C ARG A 21 3.88 -20.88 -14.06
N PRO A 22 4.88 -20.12 -14.56
CA PRO A 22 5.77 -20.55 -15.61
C PRO A 22 6.92 -21.43 -15.08
N PHE A 23 6.61 -22.44 -14.25
CA PHE A 23 7.60 -23.35 -13.67
C PHE A 23 7.30 -24.80 -14.06
N PRO A 24 8.32 -25.58 -14.42
CA PRO A 24 8.13 -26.99 -14.78
C PRO A 24 7.78 -27.86 -13.57
N ASP A 25 8.26 -27.47 -12.38
CA ASP A 25 8.07 -28.19 -11.13
C ASP A 25 8.20 -27.27 -9.91
N VAL A 26 7.87 -27.86 -8.74
CA VAL A 26 7.89 -27.18 -7.43
C VAL A 26 9.29 -26.77 -7.02
N ALA A 27 10.30 -27.58 -7.31
CA ALA A 27 11.68 -27.29 -6.92
C ALA A 27 12.17 -26.03 -7.63
N THR A 28 11.90 -25.91 -8.93
CA THR A 28 12.23 -24.74 -9.75
C THR A 28 11.47 -23.50 -9.29
N MET A 29 10.17 -23.64 -8.99
CA MET A 29 9.36 -22.54 -8.44
C MET A 29 9.89 -22.05 -7.08
N ASN A 30 10.12 -22.97 -6.14
CA ASN A 30 10.64 -22.65 -4.80
C ASN A 30 12.00 -21.94 -4.89
N ALA A 31 12.90 -22.44 -5.73
CA ALA A 31 14.22 -21.85 -5.95
C ALA A 31 14.13 -20.44 -6.54
N HIS A 32 13.24 -20.22 -7.52
CA HIS A 32 13.05 -18.91 -8.15
C HIS A 32 12.48 -17.88 -7.17
N LEU A 33 11.40 -18.22 -6.45
CA LEU A 33 10.81 -17.35 -5.42
C LEU A 33 11.84 -16.94 -4.35
N LEU A 34 12.64 -17.90 -3.89
CA LEU A 34 13.69 -17.65 -2.91
C LEU A 34 14.81 -16.77 -3.47
N ALA A 35 15.21 -16.97 -4.73
CA ALA A 35 16.21 -16.14 -5.40
C ALA A 35 15.73 -14.69 -5.56
N GLU A 36 14.49 -14.49 -6.02
CA GLU A 36 13.87 -13.15 -6.13
C GLU A 36 13.76 -12.47 -4.76
N CYS A 37 13.44 -13.23 -3.71
CA CYS A 37 13.40 -12.70 -2.35
C CYS A 37 14.80 -12.22 -1.89
N ARG A 38 15.82 -13.08 -2.02
CA ARG A 38 17.21 -12.78 -1.62
C ARG A 38 17.87 -11.68 -2.43
N ALA A 39 17.48 -11.51 -3.69
CA ALA A 39 17.99 -10.44 -4.54
C ALA A 39 17.52 -9.04 -4.11
N ARG A 40 16.46 -8.97 -3.30
CA ARG A 40 15.78 -7.71 -2.98
C ARG A 40 15.76 -7.37 -1.49
N VAL A 41 15.58 -8.37 -0.64
CA VAL A 41 15.37 -8.20 0.80
C VAL A 41 16.69 -8.39 1.53
N GLY A 42 17.12 -7.37 2.27
CA GLY A 42 18.31 -7.43 3.13
C GLY A 42 18.06 -8.13 4.47
N PRO A 43 19.12 -8.49 5.20
CA PRO A 43 19.01 -9.17 6.51
C PRO A 43 18.30 -8.33 7.58
N ASP A 44 18.36 -7.00 7.49
CA ASP A 44 17.76 -6.07 8.47
C ASP A 44 16.39 -5.52 8.02
N ASP A 45 15.85 -6.01 6.91
CA ASP A 45 14.55 -5.59 6.38
C ASP A 45 13.39 -6.36 7.00
N ASP A 46 12.19 -5.77 6.97
CA ASP A 46 10.94 -6.42 7.34
C ASP A 46 10.27 -6.99 6.08
N LEU A 47 10.16 -8.31 6.00
CA LEU A 47 9.45 -9.04 4.97
C LEU A 47 8.07 -9.45 5.48
N TRP A 48 7.04 -8.80 4.95
CA TRP A 48 5.64 -9.12 5.21
C TRP A 48 5.11 -10.09 4.16
N ILE A 49 4.67 -11.27 4.61
CA ILE A 49 4.06 -12.31 3.77
C ILE A 49 2.56 -12.34 4.10
N LEU A 50 1.74 -11.93 3.13
CA LEU A 50 0.29 -11.81 3.28
C LEU A 50 -0.40 -13.13 2.91
N GLY A 51 -0.08 -14.16 3.68
CA GLY A 51 -0.77 -15.43 3.70
C GLY A 51 -0.34 -16.42 2.64
N ASP A 52 -0.80 -17.65 2.84
CA ASP A 52 -0.63 -18.82 1.97
C ASP A 52 0.85 -19.11 1.70
N PHE A 53 1.63 -19.20 2.77
CA PHE A 53 3.07 -19.49 2.72
C PHE A 53 3.36 -20.83 2.07
N THR A 54 2.56 -21.85 2.39
CA THR A 54 2.56 -23.19 1.80
C THR A 54 1.14 -23.74 1.76
N ALA A 55 0.90 -24.78 0.98
CA ALA A 55 -0.33 -25.55 1.01
C ALA A 55 -0.05 -27.01 0.66
N GLY A 56 -0.79 -27.96 1.24
CA GLY A 56 -0.60 -29.38 0.94
C GLY A 56 -1.11 -30.31 2.04
N ARG A 57 -0.55 -31.51 2.12
CA ARG A 57 -0.94 -32.54 3.09
C ARG A 57 -0.14 -32.47 4.40
N SER A 58 0.78 -31.52 4.51
CA SER A 58 1.59 -31.31 5.71
C SER A 58 2.34 -32.57 6.15
N THR A 59 2.87 -33.34 5.19
CA THR A 59 3.70 -34.53 5.47
C THR A 59 5.03 -34.11 6.10
N ASP A 60 5.70 -35.01 6.82
CA ASP A 60 7.01 -34.70 7.43
C ASP A 60 8.04 -34.21 6.42
N THR A 61 8.02 -34.77 5.21
CA THR A 61 8.89 -34.31 4.12
C THR A 61 8.57 -32.88 3.71
N GLN A 62 7.29 -32.55 3.51
CA GLN A 62 6.87 -31.18 3.19
C GLN A 62 7.22 -30.21 4.31
N ARG A 63 6.96 -30.57 5.57
CA ARG A 63 7.29 -29.74 6.74
C ARG A 63 8.78 -29.45 6.84
N ARG A 64 9.64 -30.45 6.58
CA ARG A 64 11.10 -30.26 6.53
C ARG A 64 11.52 -29.33 5.41
N GLU A 65 10.96 -29.49 4.21
CA GLU A 65 11.25 -28.62 3.07
C GLU A 65 10.84 -27.16 3.35
N VAL A 66 9.60 -26.96 3.81
CA VAL A 66 9.06 -25.63 4.14
C VAL A 66 9.86 -24.97 5.26
N ARG A 67 10.27 -25.72 6.29
CA ARG A 67 11.15 -25.21 7.35
C ARG A 67 12.52 -24.80 6.79
N GLY A 68 13.08 -25.61 5.89
CA GLY A 68 14.31 -25.28 5.17
C GLY A 68 14.19 -23.96 4.40
N ILE A 69 13.11 -23.81 3.62
CA ILE A 69 12.81 -22.57 2.88
C ILE A 69 12.64 -21.38 3.83
N PHE A 70 11.90 -21.56 4.93
CA PHE A 70 11.70 -20.52 5.94
C PHE A 70 13.03 -19.97 6.46
N HIS A 71 13.95 -20.85 6.87
CA HIS A 71 15.28 -20.44 7.36
C HIS A 71 16.15 -19.82 6.27
N ALA A 72 15.86 -20.12 5.00
CA ALA A 72 16.58 -19.61 3.85
C ALA A 72 16.17 -18.18 3.48
N LEU A 73 14.98 -17.73 3.92
CA LEU A 73 14.46 -16.38 3.67
C LEU A 73 15.24 -15.33 4.47
N PRO A 74 15.59 -14.19 3.85
CA PRO A 74 16.24 -13.06 4.52
C PRO A 74 15.24 -12.24 5.35
N GLY A 75 15.78 -11.33 6.17
CA GLY A 75 15.01 -10.32 6.89
C GLY A 75 14.28 -10.84 8.13
N ARG A 76 13.62 -9.91 8.83
CA ARG A 76 12.58 -10.20 9.82
C ARG A 76 11.31 -10.58 9.08
N ARG A 77 10.73 -11.72 9.42
CA ARG A 77 9.61 -12.33 8.66
C ARG A 77 8.33 -12.19 9.45
N HIS A 78 7.36 -11.52 8.86
CA HIS A 78 6.04 -11.30 9.43
C HIS A 78 4.99 -12.00 8.58
N LEU A 79 4.19 -12.88 9.20
CA LEU A 79 3.08 -13.56 8.54
C LEU A 79 1.76 -12.86 8.85
N ILE A 80 1.00 -12.50 7.82
CA ILE A 80 -0.44 -12.31 7.93
C ILE A 80 -1.09 -13.61 7.49
N ARG A 81 -1.83 -14.29 8.38
CA ARG A 81 -2.33 -15.64 8.15
C ARG A 81 -3.28 -15.69 6.94
N GLY A 82 -3.03 -16.62 6.02
CA GLY A 82 -3.94 -16.99 4.94
C GLY A 82 -4.72 -18.28 5.25
N ASN A 83 -5.68 -18.65 4.40
CA ASN A 83 -6.49 -19.86 4.64
C ASN A 83 -5.69 -21.16 4.53
N HIS A 84 -4.54 -21.17 3.87
CA HIS A 84 -3.69 -22.35 3.78
C HIS A 84 -2.63 -22.43 4.89
N ASP A 85 -2.48 -21.39 5.70
CA ASP A 85 -1.54 -21.37 6.82
C ASP A 85 -2.14 -22.09 8.04
N GLU A 86 -2.00 -23.41 8.04
CA GLU A 86 -2.28 -24.27 9.18
C GLU A 86 -1.40 -23.90 10.39
N ASP A 87 -1.81 -24.31 11.60
CA ASP A 87 -1.15 -23.91 12.85
C ASP A 87 0.36 -24.19 12.85
N TRP A 88 0.80 -25.30 12.28
CA TRP A 88 2.22 -25.63 12.22
C TRP A 88 3.06 -24.68 11.34
N VAL A 89 2.43 -24.01 10.37
CA VAL A 89 3.06 -22.96 9.56
C VAL A 89 3.19 -21.71 10.42
N CYS A 90 2.14 -21.36 11.16
CA CYS A 90 2.14 -20.25 12.12
C CYS A 90 3.14 -20.46 13.27
N ASP A 91 3.44 -21.71 13.63
CA ASP A 91 4.41 -22.08 14.68
C ASP A 91 5.87 -22.05 14.22
N LEU A 92 6.14 -21.75 12.93
CA LEU A 92 7.51 -21.45 12.49
C LEU A 92 8.03 -20.20 13.22
N PRO A 93 9.36 -20.00 13.35
CA PRO A 93 9.91 -18.90 14.14
C PRO A 93 9.83 -17.55 13.42
N TRP A 94 8.61 -17.08 13.15
CA TRP A 94 8.28 -15.76 12.64
C TRP A 94 8.58 -14.67 13.66
N ASP A 95 8.92 -13.48 13.18
CA ASP A 95 9.04 -12.28 14.02
C ASP A 95 7.65 -11.77 14.47
N SER A 96 6.61 -12.03 13.67
CA SER A 96 5.22 -11.91 14.10
C SER A 96 4.26 -12.75 13.25
N VAL A 97 3.15 -13.19 13.83
CA VAL A 97 2.01 -13.80 13.13
C VAL A 97 0.73 -13.07 13.55
N ALA A 98 -0.10 -12.68 12.60
CA ALA A 98 -1.38 -12.02 12.86
C ALA A 98 -2.43 -12.34 11.79
N GLU A 99 -3.71 -12.15 12.08
CA GLU A 99 -4.78 -12.24 11.07
C GLU A 99 -4.84 -10.99 10.17
N THR A 100 -4.49 -9.83 10.73
CA THR A 100 -4.37 -8.55 10.02
C THR A 100 -3.31 -7.68 10.71
N ALA A 101 -2.80 -6.66 10.03
CA ALA A 101 -1.92 -5.67 10.65
C ALA A 101 -2.21 -4.24 10.16
N ASP A 102 -2.13 -3.29 11.08
CA ASP A 102 -2.26 -1.86 10.80
C ASP A 102 -0.93 -1.18 11.10
N ILE A 103 -0.22 -0.78 10.04
CA ILE A 103 1.15 -0.29 10.15
C ILE A 103 1.31 1.05 9.42
N VAL A 104 2.35 1.80 9.77
CA VAL A 104 2.72 3.03 9.06
C VAL A 104 4.11 2.85 8.47
N VAL A 105 4.21 2.96 7.15
CA VAL A 105 5.46 2.89 6.39
C VAL A 105 5.59 4.17 5.58
N ASP A 106 6.71 4.88 5.68
CA ASP A 106 6.95 6.16 4.99
C ASP A 106 5.78 7.16 5.11
N LYS A 107 5.25 7.31 6.34
CA LYS A 107 4.09 8.16 6.66
C LYS A 107 2.78 7.75 5.96
N ARG A 108 2.72 6.55 5.37
CA ARG A 108 1.52 5.97 4.77
C ARG A 108 1.00 4.85 5.67
N ARG A 109 -0.25 4.98 6.11
CA ARG A 109 -0.95 3.88 6.79
C ARG A 109 -1.28 2.77 5.80
N LEU A 110 -0.95 1.54 6.17
CA LEU A 110 -1.22 0.32 5.43
C LEU A 110 -2.08 -0.60 6.29
N PHE A 111 -3.08 -1.21 5.68
CA PHE A 111 -3.82 -2.30 6.31
C PHE A 111 -3.50 -3.59 5.57
N LEU A 112 -2.89 -4.54 6.26
CA LEU A 112 -2.46 -5.82 5.71
C LEU A 112 -3.49 -6.88 6.07
N CYS A 113 -4.02 -7.55 5.06
CA CYS A 113 -4.95 -8.67 5.22
C CYS A 113 -4.72 -9.62 4.05
N HIS A 114 -4.74 -10.93 4.28
CA HIS A 114 -4.63 -11.88 3.17
C HIS A 114 -5.77 -11.68 2.15
N TYR A 115 -6.99 -11.44 2.62
CA TYR A 115 -8.17 -11.25 1.79
C TYR A 115 -8.32 -9.81 1.27
N PRO A 116 -8.77 -9.63 0.01
CA PRO A 116 -9.25 -8.32 -0.43
C PRO A 116 -10.46 -7.89 0.40
N MET A 117 -10.44 -6.67 0.91
CA MET A 117 -11.52 -6.14 1.76
C MET A 117 -12.29 -5.03 1.07
N ILE A 118 -13.60 -4.99 1.32
CA ILE A 118 -14.46 -3.92 0.83
C ILE A 118 -14.17 -2.57 1.53
N THR A 119 -13.80 -2.61 2.81
CA THR A 119 -13.27 -1.50 3.62
C THR A 119 -12.37 -2.03 4.74
N TRP A 120 -11.60 -1.15 5.40
CA TRP A 120 -10.61 -1.49 6.40
C TRP A 120 -10.34 -0.31 7.36
N PRO A 121 -9.73 -0.55 8.54
CA PRO A 121 -9.22 0.50 9.41
C PRO A 121 -8.35 1.52 8.66
N GLY A 122 -8.73 2.80 8.73
CA GLY A 122 -8.03 3.88 8.03
C GLY A 122 -8.40 4.07 6.56
N ALA A 123 -9.34 3.29 6.00
CA ALA A 123 -9.88 3.47 4.65
C ALA A 123 -10.29 4.93 4.35
N ARG A 124 -11.06 5.55 5.26
CA ARG A 124 -11.48 6.97 5.19
C ARG A 124 -10.31 7.97 5.25
N HIS A 125 -9.15 7.56 5.73
CA HIS A 125 -7.99 8.43 5.94
C HIS A 125 -6.86 8.10 4.97
N GLN A 126 -7.22 7.69 3.75
CA GLN A 126 -6.29 7.27 2.70
C GLN A 126 -5.38 6.09 3.10
N GLY A 127 -5.79 5.23 4.03
CA GLY A 127 -5.09 3.97 4.27
C GLY A 127 -5.08 3.12 2.99
N LEU A 128 -3.93 2.53 2.65
CA LEU A 128 -3.83 1.61 1.52
C LEU A 128 -3.96 0.18 2.04
N GLN A 129 -4.92 -0.59 1.52
CA GLN A 129 -5.01 -2.00 1.87
C GLN A 129 -4.11 -2.82 0.94
N LEU A 130 -3.36 -3.76 1.50
CA LEU A 130 -2.54 -4.72 0.76
C LEU A 130 -3.10 -6.12 0.98
N PHE A 131 -3.15 -6.92 -0.08
CA PHE A 131 -3.77 -8.25 -0.05
C PHE A 131 -3.15 -9.25 -1.02
N GLY A 132 -3.52 -10.53 -0.87
CA GLY A 132 -3.15 -11.65 -1.75
C GLY A 132 -4.40 -12.43 -2.17
N HIS A 133 -4.42 -13.74 -1.93
CA HIS A 133 -5.55 -14.67 -2.03
C HIS A 133 -6.14 -14.90 -3.43
N VAL A 134 -6.43 -13.83 -4.18
CA VAL A 134 -7.14 -13.88 -5.46
C VAL A 134 -6.21 -14.06 -6.66
N HIS A 135 -4.90 -14.20 -6.43
CA HIS A 135 -3.89 -14.40 -7.48
C HIS A 135 -4.05 -13.37 -8.62
N GLN A 136 -4.09 -13.82 -9.87
CA GLN A 136 -4.22 -12.95 -11.04
C GLN A 136 -5.67 -12.51 -11.33
N ASN A 137 -6.65 -13.02 -10.58
CA ASN A 137 -8.07 -12.72 -10.85
C ASN A 137 -8.41 -11.25 -10.58
N TRP A 138 -7.71 -10.61 -9.65
CA TRP A 138 -7.90 -9.19 -9.36
C TRP A 138 -6.61 -8.51 -8.90
N GLN A 139 -6.18 -7.48 -9.65
CA GLN A 139 -4.99 -6.68 -9.31
C GLN A 139 -5.26 -5.68 -8.18
N GLY A 140 -6.54 -5.40 -7.88
CA GLY A 140 -6.96 -4.39 -6.92
C GLY A 140 -7.50 -3.10 -7.56
N SER A 141 -7.55 -2.05 -6.75
CA SER A 141 -7.97 -0.69 -7.05
C SER A 141 -6.94 0.33 -6.55
N ARG A 142 -7.18 1.63 -6.78
CA ARG A 142 -6.27 2.70 -6.31
C ARG A 142 -5.97 2.71 -4.81
N ASN A 143 -6.87 2.16 -4.00
CA ASN A 143 -6.82 2.17 -2.54
C ASN A 143 -6.65 0.77 -1.92
N SER A 144 -6.63 -0.29 -2.73
CA SER A 144 -6.46 -1.68 -2.29
C SER A 144 -5.64 -2.40 -3.35
N ALA A 145 -4.44 -2.88 -3.02
CA ALA A 145 -3.50 -3.41 -4.01
C ALA A 145 -3.08 -4.85 -3.70
N ASN A 146 -3.18 -5.71 -4.73
CA ASN A 146 -2.70 -7.08 -4.66
C ASN A 146 -1.16 -7.10 -4.65
N VAL A 147 -0.55 -7.78 -3.68
CA VAL A 147 0.90 -7.99 -3.53
C VAL A 147 1.32 -9.46 -3.71
N GLY A 148 0.41 -10.31 -4.17
CA GLY A 148 0.64 -11.71 -4.52
C GLY A 148 1.73 -11.88 -5.57
N VAL A 149 2.54 -12.93 -5.41
CA VAL A 149 3.69 -13.24 -6.27
C VAL A 149 3.30 -13.30 -7.75
N ASP A 150 2.10 -13.79 -8.06
CA ASP A 150 1.58 -13.96 -9.41
C ASP A 150 1.33 -12.61 -10.12
N ALA A 151 1.18 -11.51 -9.38
CA ALA A 151 1.00 -10.17 -9.94
C ALA A 151 2.32 -9.42 -10.10
N TRP A 152 3.41 -9.89 -9.49
CA TRP A 152 4.65 -9.10 -9.36
C TRP A 152 5.90 -9.76 -9.93
N ASN A 153 5.74 -10.74 -10.82
CA ASN A 153 6.84 -11.56 -11.36
C ASN A 153 7.61 -12.27 -10.23
N PHE A 154 6.87 -12.84 -9.28
CA PHE A 154 7.41 -13.71 -8.23
C PHE A 154 8.40 -13.05 -7.26
N ARG A 155 8.40 -11.72 -7.16
CA ARG A 155 9.31 -10.96 -6.28
C ARG A 155 8.59 -10.15 -5.21
N PRO A 156 9.19 -9.97 -4.02
CA PRO A 156 8.72 -9.01 -3.03
C PRO A 156 8.78 -7.57 -3.56
N VAL A 157 7.89 -6.73 -3.05
CA VAL A 157 7.68 -5.36 -3.53
C VAL A 157 7.67 -4.35 -2.41
N THR A 158 8.11 -3.13 -2.72
CA THR A 158 8.19 -2.01 -1.80
C THR A 158 6.94 -1.14 -1.88
N LEU A 159 6.68 -0.33 -0.84
CA LEU A 159 5.58 0.63 -0.86
C LEU A 159 5.64 1.60 -2.06
N PRO A 160 6.79 2.18 -2.47
CA PRO A 160 6.86 3.00 -3.69
C PRO A 160 6.43 2.27 -4.96
N GLU A 161 6.80 0.99 -5.13
CA GLU A 161 6.37 0.19 -6.29
C GLU A 161 4.86 -0.04 -6.28
N ILE A 162 4.32 -0.44 -5.13
CA ILE A 162 2.89 -0.67 -4.94
C ILE A 162 2.11 0.62 -5.26
N LYS A 163 2.51 1.76 -4.71
CA LYS A 163 1.86 3.06 -4.96
C LYS A 163 1.89 3.45 -6.44
N ARG A 164 3.01 3.22 -7.15
CA ARG A 164 3.12 3.49 -8.59
C ARG A 164 2.16 2.64 -9.41
N ARG A 165 1.96 1.37 -9.03
CA ARG A 165 0.99 0.49 -9.70
C ARG A 165 -0.45 0.85 -9.33
N ALA A 166 -0.74 1.00 -8.05
CA ALA A 166 -2.07 1.35 -7.54
C ALA A 166 -2.60 2.64 -8.19
N ALA A 167 -1.76 3.65 -8.42
CA ALA A 167 -2.17 4.88 -9.10
C ALA A 167 -2.74 4.68 -10.52
N LYS A 168 -2.38 3.57 -11.18
CA LYS A 168 -2.84 3.19 -12.53
C LYS A 168 -4.04 2.23 -12.51
N LEU A 169 -4.38 1.66 -11.35
CA LEU A 169 -5.53 0.78 -11.20
C LEU A 169 -6.85 1.57 -11.26
N PRO A 170 -7.97 0.90 -11.57
CA PRO A 170 -9.28 1.53 -11.51
C PRO A 170 -9.61 1.99 -10.10
N VAL A 171 -10.49 2.99 -10.02
CA VAL A 171 -11.13 3.39 -8.76
C VAL A 171 -12.04 2.25 -8.30
N ASN A 172 -12.12 1.99 -6.99
CA ASN A 172 -13.05 1.00 -6.46
C ASN A 172 -14.50 1.47 -6.72
N PRO A 173 -15.30 0.75 -7.52
CA PRO A 173 -16.65 1.18 -7.89
C PRO A 173 -17.64 1.18 -6.72
N LEU A 174 -17.35 0.45 -5.64
CA LEU A 174 -18.17 0.39 -4.43
C LEU A 174 -17.77 1.44 -3.39
N TRP A 175 -16.74 2.25 -3.67
CA TRP A 175 -16.18 3.15 -2.67
C TRP A 175 -17.20 4.13 -2.10
N ASP A 176 -17.95 4.80 -2.97
CA ASP A 176 -18.94 5.79 -2.54
C ASP A 176 -20.13 5.15 -1.79
N GLN A 177 -20.35 3.85 -1.96
CA GLN A 177 -21.40 3.09 -1.26
C GLN A 177 -20.95 2.67 0.15
N VAL A 178 -19.70 2.21 0.27
CA VAL A 178 -19.15 1.62 1.51
C VAL A 178 -18.56 2.70 2.41
N GLU A 179 -18.01 3.75 1.80
CA GLU A 179 -17.32 4.87 2.43
C GLU A 179 -17.93 6.21 1.98
N PRO A 180 -19.24 6.44 2.18
CA PRO A 180 -19.95 7.61 1.63
C PRO A 180 -19.40 8.93 2.14
N GLY A 181 -19.48 9.97 1.29
CA GLY A 181 -18.97 11.31 1.60
C GLY A 181 -17.46 11.46 1.44
N ARG A 182 -16.74 10.41 1.02
CA ARG A 182 -15.33 10.45 0.63
C ARG A 182 -15.23 10.33 -0.88
N ALA A 183 -14.93 11.44 -1.55
CA ALA A 183 -14.55 11.35 -2.95
C ALA A 183 -13.33 10.43 -3.07
N SER A 184 -13.44 9.34 -3.83
CA SER A 184 -12.25 8.67 -4.33
C SER A 184 -11.35 9.74 -4.96
N PRO A 185 -10.08 9.88 -4.52
CA PRO A 185 -9.27 10.97 -4.98
C PRO A 185 -8.95 10.76 -6.47
N ASN A 186 -9.75 11.40 -7.32
CA ASN A 186 -9.62 11.37 -8.78
C ASN A 186 -8.83 12.56 -9.30
N VAL A 187 -8.48 13.50 -8.43
CA VAL A 187 -7.70 14.66 -8.83
C VAL A 187 -6.23 14.32 -8.73
N LEU A 188 -5.50 14.47 -9.82
CA LEU A 188 -4.06 14.28 -9.83
C LEU A 188 -3.36 15.61 -9.60
N CYS A 189 -2.26 15.57 -8.85
CA CYS A 189 -1.32 16.67 -8.73
C CYS A 189 -0.80 17.03 -10.13
N ALA A 190 -0.90 18.30 -10.50
CA ALA A 190 -0.43 18.82 -11.77
C ALA A 190 1.10 18.71 -11.93
N GLY A 191 1.85 18.74 -10.82
CA GLY A 191 3.31 18.64 -10.85
C GLY A 191 3.81 17.19 -10.95
N CYS A 192 3.35 16.30 -10.08
CA CYS A 192 3.90 14.94 -9.95
C CYS A 192 2.94 13.81 -10.29
N GLY A 193 1.68 14.10 -10.65
CA GLY A 193 0.67 13.09 -10.95
C GLY A 193 0.19 12.29 -9.73
N ARG A 194 0.63 12.63 -8.51
CA ARG A 194 0.15 12.00 -7.27
C ARG A 194 -1.36 12.23 -7.11
N ILE A 195 -2.06 11.18 -6.69
CA ILE A 195 -3.48 11.26 -6.36
C ILE A 195 -3.71 12.19 -5.16
N LEU A 196 -4.62 13.14 -5.32
CA LEU A 196 -5.02 14.16 -4.35
C LEU A 196 -6.48 13.97 -3.95
N ASP A 197 -6.73 14.02 -2.64
CA ASP A 197 -8.09 14.16 -2.11
C ASP A 197 -8.37 15.65 -1.87
N PRO A 198 -9.27 16.27 -2.66
CA PRO A 198 -9.69 17.66 -2.47
C PRO A 198 -10.19 18.01 -1.08
N ALA A 199 -10.73 17.02 -0.34
CA ALA A 199 -11.27 17.18 1.00
C ALA A 199 -10.19 17.13 2.09
N LEU A 200 -8.94 16.78 1.75
CA LEU A 200 -7.82 16.73 2.67
C LEU A 200 -6.83 17.84 2.39
N VAL A 201 -6.08 18.26 3.41
CA VAL A 201 -5.04 19.31 3.31
C VAL A 201 -4.05 18.99 2.19
N SER A 202 -3.69 17.72 2.01
CA SER A 202 -2.78 17.28 0.95
C SER A 202 -3.30 17.51 -0.47
N GLY A 203 -4.59 17.73 -0.67
CA GLY A 203 -5.21 17.93 -1.98
C GLY A 203 -6.02 19.21 -2.10
N HIS A 204 -6.03 20.09 -1.09
CA HIS A 204 -6.85 21.29 -1.11
C HIS A 204 -6.29 22.44 -1.97
N ALA A 205 -5.03 22.36 -2.40
CA ALA A 205 -4.35 23.45 -3.11
C ALA A 205 -4.64 23.39 -4.62
N VAL A 206 -5.05 24.52 -5.19
CA VAL A 206 -5.49 24.67 -6.59
C VAL A 206 -4.88 25.90 -7.24
N VAL A 207 -4.53 25.81 -8.52
CA VAL A 207 -4.03 26.94 -9.30
C VAL A 207 -5.20 27.86 -9.65
N ARG A 208 -5.14 29.12 -9.21
CA ARG A 208 -6.08 30.18 -9.57
C ARG A 208 -5.36 31.47 -9.91
N ASN A 209 -5.60 32.04 -11.09
CA ASN A 209 -5.08 33.34 -11.51
C ASN A 209 -3.57 33.50 -11.30
N GLY A 210 -2.78 32.50 -11.73
CA GLY A 210 -1.32 32.51 -11.59
C GLY A 210 -0.81 32.36 -10.15
N ARG A 211 -1.65 31.87 -9.24
CA ARG A 211 -1.32 31.56 -7.84
C ARG A 211 -1.73 30.14 -7.51
N ILE A 212 -1.06 29.50 -6.56
CA ILE A 212 -1.54 28.30 -5.89
C ILE A 212 -2.25 28.76 -4.62
N VAL A 213 -3.52 28.40 -4.48
CA VAL A 213 -4.38 28.87 -3.39
C VAL A 213 -5.06 27.70 -2.68
N VAL A 214 -5.48 27.90 -1.43
CA VAL A 214 -6.38 26.98 -0.73
C VAL A 214 -7.76 27.04 -1.41
N ALA A 215 -8.27 25.92 -1.93
CA ALA A 215 -9.47 25.92 -2.77
C ALA A 215 -10.72 26.46 -2.07
N ALA A 216 -10.85 26.23 -0.77
CA ALA A 216 -12.01 26.61 0.04
C ALA A 216 -12.00 28.09 0.44
N THR A 217 -10.83 28.66 0.78
CA THR A 217 -10.72 30.03 1.32
C THR A 217 -10.23 31.04 0.28
N GLY A 218 -9.56 30.58 -0.78
CA GLY A 218 -8.88 31.45 -1.75
C GLY A 218 -7.56 32.05 -1.24
N GLU A 219 -7.12 31.67 -0.04
CA GLU A 219 -5.85 32.11 0.55
C GLU A 219 -4.68 31.69 -0.34
N THR A 220 -3.75 32.62 -0.59
CA THR A 220 -2.61 32.39 -1.48
C THR A 220 -1.49 31.65 -0.74
N ILE A 221 -1.10 30.49 -1.26
CA ILE A 221 0.02 29.70 -0.77
C ILE A 221 1.31 30.12 -1.48
N VAL A 222 1.28 30.18 -2.82
CA VAL A 222 2.43 30.58 -3.64
C VAL A 222 1.97 31.40 -4.84
N THR A 223 2.71 32.45 -5.19
CA THR A 223 2.51 33.19 -6.45
C THR A 223 3.46 32.64 -7.52
N LEU A 224 2.91 32.21 -8.66
CA LEU A 224 3.69 31.61 -9.74
C LEU A 224 4.36 32.69 -10.59
N ARG A 225 5.68 32.55 -10.81
CA ARG A 225 6.43 33.33 -11.81
C ARG A 225 6.09 32.86 -13.22
N GLU A 226 6.32 33.71 -14.24
CA GLU A 226 5.90 33.45 -15.63
C GLU A 226 6.22 32.04 -16.18
N PRO A 227 7.43 31.47 -15.99
CA PRO A 227 7.73 30.14 -16.54
C PRO A 227 6.84 29.04 -15.95
N MET A 228 6.49 29.15 -14.66
CA MET A 228 5.66 28.17 -13.97
C MET A 228 4.18 28.26 -14.35
N ARG A 229 3.68 29.44 -14.72
CA ARG A 229 2.29 29.61 -15.19
C ARG A 229 1.99 28.81 -16.45
N ARG A 230 3.01 28.53 -17.27
CA ARG A 230 2.91 27.69 -18.47
C ARG A 230 2.86 26.19 -18.16
N TRP A 231 3.45 25.78 -17.04
CA TRP A 231 3.59 24.38 -16.63
C TRP A 231 2.45 23.92 -15.70
N LEU A 232 1.80 24.84 -14.99
CA LEU A 232 0.69 24.56 -14.08
C LEU A 232 -0.59 25.24 -14.60
N PRO A 233 -1.46 24.50 -15.31
CA PRO A 233 -2.69 25.05 -15.86
C PRO A 233 -3.67 25.51 -14.77
N GLU A 234 -4.48 26.51 -15.10
CA GLU A 234 -5.58 27.00 -14.27
C GLU A 234 -6.52 25.87 -13.83
N GLY A 235 -7.00 25.92 -12.58
CA GLY A 235 -7.94 24.97 -12.01
C GLY A 235 -7.35 23.61 -11.63
N ARG A 236 -6.06 23.35 -11.91
CA ARG A 236 -5.39 22.10 -11.54
C ARG A 236 -4.94 22.13 -10.08
N ARG A 237 -4.93 20.96 -9.43
CA ARG A 237 -4.51 20.83 -8.02
C ARG A 237 -3.04 20.46 -7.91
N VAL A 238 -2.39 20.90 -6.84
CA VAL A 238 -0.94 20.67 -6.61
C VAL A 238 -0.74 20.10 -5.20
N CYS A 239 0.07 19.05 -5.04
CA CYS A 239 0.34 18.46 -3.74
C CYS A 239 1.35 19.30 -2.93
N PRO A 240 1.35 19.24 -1.60
CA PRO A 240 2.29 19.96 -0.75
C PRO A 240 3.76 19.76 -1.13
N GLU A 241 4.13 18.55 -1.57
CA GLU A 241 5.49 18.26 -1.99
C GLU A 241 5.89 19.01 -3.28
N CYS A 242 4.97 19.15 -4.24
CA CYS A 242 5.21 19.94 -5.46
C CYS A 242 5.16 21.45 -5.22
N ILE A 243 4.58 21.89 -4.10
CA ILE A 243 4.59 23.30 -3.69
C ILE A 243 5.93 23.67 -3.04
N GLY A 244 6.68 22.70 -2.51
CA GLY A 244 7.98 22.94 -1.87
C GLY A 244 8.24 22.12 -0.60
N GLY A 245 7.29 21.27 -0.18
CA GLY A 245 7.45 20.37 0.97
C GLY A 245 7.20 21.08 2.32
N TYR A 246 6.24 20.57 3.08
CA TYR A 246 5.77 21.08 4.38
C TYR A 246 5.15 22.48 4.32
N LEU A 247 3.82 22.55 4.24
CA LEU A 247 3.14 23.64 4.94
C LEU A 247 3.46 23.42 6.43
N SER A 248 4.41 24.18 6.97
CA SER A 248 4.73 24.11 8.38
C SER A 248 3.46 24.43 9.17
N VAL A 249 3.21 23.66 10.24
CA VAL A 249 2.05 23.83 11.14
C VAL A 249 2.04 25.23 11.77
N SER A 250 3.17 25.95 11.74
CA SER A 250 3.33 27.34 12.17
C SER A 250 2.77 28.40 11.21
N GLU A 251 2.38 28.05 9.98
CA GLU A 251 1.95 29.05 8.97
C GLU A 251 0.50 28.87 8.50
N VAL A 252 -0.24 27.92 9.07
CA VAL A 252 -1.68 27.82 8.85
C VAL A 252 -2.39 28.70 9.88
N THR A 253 -2.91 29.84 9.45
CA THR A 253 -3.83 30.62 10.29
C THR A 253 -5.14 29.82 10.41
N LEU A 254 -5.28 29.04 11.49
CA LEU A 254 -6.52 28.36 11.79
C LEU A 254 -7.61 29.39 12.17
N PRO A 255 -8.88 29.18 11.78
CA PRO A 255 -9.98 30.00 12.29
C PRO A 255 -9.96 30.04 13.82
N ALA A 256 -10.37 31.17 14.39
CA ALA A 256 -10.50 31.30 15.84
C ALA A 256 -11.32 30.14 16.41
N GLY A 257 -10.78 29.46 17.41
CA GLY A 257 -11.42 28.30 18.04
C GLY A 257 -11.04 26.92 17.48
N PHE A 258 -10.07 26.82 16.56
CA PHE A 258 -9.56 25.53 16.04
C PHE A 258 -8.06 25.31 16.35
N SER A 259 -7.65 24.04 16.49
CA SER A 259 -6.28 23.54 16.65
C SER A 259 -6.02 22.43 15.63
N PHE A 260 -4.77 22.19 15.24
CA PHE A 260 -4.44 21.12 14.29
C PHE A 260 -4.10 19.83 15.03
N ASP A 261 -4.76 18.73 14.68
CA ASP A 261 -4.46 17.39 15.18
C ASP A 261 -3.48 16.71 14.23
N GLU A 262 -2.21 16.62 14.64
CA GLU A 262 -1.13 16.05 13.83
C GLU A 262 -1.31 14.55 13.57
N MET A 263 -1.91 13.82 14.51
CA MET A 263 -2.13 12.37 14.39
C MET A 263 -3.26 12.05 13.41
N ARG A 264 -4.26 12.93 13.32
CA ARG A 264 -5.41 12.80 12.42
C ARG A 264 -5.28 13.63 11.13
N ASN A 265 -4.25 14.48 11.04
CA ASN A 265 -3.97 15.38 9.93
C ASN A 265 -5.18 16.27 9.54
N GLN A 266 -5.84 16.86 10.54
CA GLN A 266 -7.05 17.69 10.37
C GLN A 266 -7.14 18.81 11.40
N ALA A 267 -7.90 19.87 11.10
CA ALA A 267 -8.28 20.89 12.08
C ALA A 267 -9.41 20.37 12.99
N VAL A 268 -9.27 20.55 14.30
CA VAL A 268 -10.26 20.19 15.32
C VAL A 268 -10.65 21.41 16.16
N PRO A 269 -11.89 21.53 16.64
CA PRO A 269 -12.26 22.59 17.57
C PRO A 269 -11.42 22.52 18.86
N LYS A 270 -11.00 23.68 19.38
CA LYS A 270 -10.33 23.76 20.69
C LYS A 270 -11.30 23.33 21.79
N GLY A 271 -10.90 22.35 22.60
CA GLY A 271 -11.66 21.93 23.80
C GLY A 271 -12.63 20.76 23.62
N LYS A 272 -12.43 19.88 22.63
CA LYS A 272 -13.07 18.56 22.56
C LYS A 272 -12.04 17.44 22.58
#